data_AF-A0A5R8Q8G4-F1
#
_entry.id   AF-A0A5R8Q8G4-F1
#
_cell.length_a   1.000
_cell.length_b   1.000
_cell.length_c   1.000
_cell.angle_alpha   90.00
_cell.angle_beta   90.00
_cell.angle_gamma   90.00
#
_symmetry.space_group_name_H-M   'P 1'
#
loop_
_entity.id
_entity.type
_entity.pdbx_description
1 polymer ?
#
loop_
_entity_poly.entity_id
_entity_poly.type
_entity_poly.pdbx_seq_one_letter_code
_entity_poly.pdbx_strand_id
1 'polypeptide(L)' 'MARACQSRCTQITCAAEGPIGNDLMSKMLNGKNLLITIYVNPGEGLRHIVTLDGFKDGYNALRE' A
#
# COMPACT_ATOMS: atom_id res chain seq x y z
N MET A 1 -4.67 -12.86 2.31
CA MET A 1 -5.84 -12.09 1.85
C MET A 1 -5.33 -10.81 1.21
N ALA A 2 -5.45 -10.66 -0.12
CA ALA A 2 -5.19 -9.41 -0.81
C ALA A 2 -6.46 -8.57 -0.80
N ARG A 3 -6.37 -7.27 -0.48
CA ARG A 3 -7.49 -6.32 -0.61
C ARG A 3 -7.34 -5.58 -1.93
N ALA A 4 -8.43 -5.50 -2.69
CA ALA A 4 -8.51 -4.65 -3.87
C ALA A 4 -8.78 -3.20 -3.45
N CYS A 5 -8.05 -2.26 -4.04
CA CYS A 5 -8.30 -0.83 -3.90
C CYS A 5 -8.99 -0.31 -5.15
N GLN A 6 -9.89 0.65 -5.00
CA GLN A 6 -10.50 1.32 -6.14
C GLN A 6 -9.52 2.39 -6.63
N SER A 7 -9.18 2.38 -7.92
CA SER A 7 -8.25 3.35 -8.49
C SER A 7 -8.97 4.39 -9.35
N ARG A 8 -8.47 5.63 -9.31
CA ARG A 8 -8.83 6.72 -10.21
C ARG A 8 -7.58 7.18 -10.93
N CYS A 9 -7.65 7.29 -12.26
CA CYS A 9 -6.52 7.69 -13.08
C CYS A 9 -6.75 9.06 -13.72
N THR A 10 -5.68 9.85 -13.76
CA THR A 10 -5.55 11.10 -14.51
C THR A 10 -4.61 10.87 -15.70
N GLN A 11 -4.39 11.88 -16.53
CA GLN A 11 -3.41 11.80 -17.64
C GLN A 11 -1.96 11.60 -17.18
N ILE A 12 -1.65 11.85 -15.90
CA ILE A 12 -0.27 11.86 -15.38
C ILE A 12 -0.04 10.73 -14.36
N THR A 13 -1.06 10.35 -13.59
CA THR A 13 -0.92 9.35 -12.51
C THR A 13 -2.25 8.68 -12.13
N CYS A 14 -2.17 7.52 -11.48
CA CYS A 14 -3.30 6.83 -10.86
C CYS A 14 -3.18 6.88 -9.33
N ALA A 15 -4.26 7.25 -8.65
CA ALA A 15 -4.40 7.13 -7.21
C ALA A 15 -5.26 5.90 -6.90
N ALA A 16 -4.85 5.10 -5.93
CA ALA A 16 -5.63 3.98 -5.42
C ALA A 16 -6.06 4.28 -3.98
N GLU A 17 -7.36 4.29 -3.74
CA GLU A 17 -7.93 4.50 -2.41
C GLU A 17 -8.48 3.17 -1.91
N GLY A 18 -8.11 2.85 -0.67
CA GLY A 18 -8.57 1.64 0.01
C GLY A 18 -8.49 1.81 1.51
N PRO A 19 -9.45 1.26 2.26
CA PRO A 19 -9.44 1.35 3.71
C PRO A 19 -8.23 0.61 4.28
N ILE A 20 -7.37 1.34 5.00
CA ILE A 20 -6.28 0.77 5.79
C ILE A 20 -6.82 0.42 7.17
N GLY A 21 -7.13 -0.87 7.37
CA GLY A 21 -7.60 -1.36 8.67
C GLY A 21 -6.48 -1.54 9.69
N ASN A 22 -6.84 -1.64 10.98
CA ASN A 22 -5.89 -1.80 12.09
C ASN A 22 -4.94 -3.00 11.92
N ASP A 23 -5.43 -4.12 11.39
CA ASP A 23 -4.60 -5.31 11.10
C ASP A 23 -3.53 -5.02 10.04
N LEU A 24 -3.90 -4.35 8.95
CA LEU A 24 -2.94 -3.97 7.90
C LEU A 24 -1.93 -2.96 8.44
N MET A 25 -2.41 -1.97 9.22
CA MET A 25 -1.52 -0.98 9.84
C MET A 25 -0.53 -1.64 10.79
N SER A 26 -0.96 -2.55 11.65
CA SER A 26 -0.07 -3.30 12.56
C SER A 26 0.97 -4.12 11.79
N LYS A 27 0.59 -4.73 10.66
CA LYS A 27 1.53 -5.44 9.77
C LYS A 27 2.53 -4.50 9.12
N MET A 28 2.12 -3.30 8.71
CA MET A 28 3.01 -2.30 8.13
C MET A 28 3.99 -1.74 9.18
N LEU A 29 3.55 -1.54 10.42
CA LEU A 29 4.41 -1.04 11.51
C LEU A 29 5.50 -2.03 11.95
N ASN A 30 5.29 -3.33 11.72
CA ASN A 30 6.21 -4.39 12.13
C ASN A 30 6.87 -5.12 10.93
N GLY A 31 6.45 -4.79 9.71
CA GLY A 31 6.91 -5.41 8.48
C GLY A 31 8.13 -4.71 7.90
N LYS A 32 8.86 -5.40 7.02
CA LYS A 32 10.01 -4.83 6.29
C LYS A 32 9.63 -4.27 4.93
N ASN A 33 8.70 -4.94 4.24
CA ASN A 33 8.33 -4.62 2.87
C ASN A 33 6.81 -4.67 2.71
N LEU A 34 6.28 -3.73 1.94
CA LEU A 34 4.92 -3.76 1.42
C LEU A 34 4.98 -4.14 -0.07
N LEU A 35 4.34 -5.25 -0.41
CA LEU A 35 4.18 -5.67 -1.80
C LEU A 35 2.84 -5.13 -2.34
N ILE A 36 2.92 -4.24 -3.31
CA ILE A 36 1.77 -3.72 -4.04
C ILE A 36 1.71 -4.44 -5.38
N THR A 37 0.57 -5.06 -5.70
CA THR A 37 0.35 -5.67 -7.01
C THR A 37 -0.75 -4.93 -7.74
N ILE A 38 -0.42 -4.39 -8.91
CA ILE A 38 -1.36 -3.71 -9.79
C ILE A 38 -1.71 -4.67 -10.90
N TYR A 39 -2.98 -5.07 -10.97
CA TYR A 39 -3.47 -5.95 -12.02
C TYR A 39 -3.98 -5.10 -13.18
N VAL A 40 -3.36 -5.22 -14.34
CA VAL A 40 -3.83 -4.59 -15.58
C VAL A 40 -4.93 -5.46 -16.21
N ASN A 41 -4.70 -6.79 -16.19
CA ASN A 41 -5.66 -7.82 -16.57
C ASN A 41 -5.68 -8.94 -15.52
N PRO A 42 -6.75 -9.75 -15.43
CA PRO A 42 -6.74 -10.96 -14.60
C PRO A 42 -5.58 -11.88 -15.00
N GLY A 43 -4.64 -12.11 -14.08
CA GLY A 43 -3.45 -12.95 -14.31
C GLY A 43 -2.16 -12.19 -14.63
N GLU A 44 -2.24 -10.91 -15.02
CA GLU A 44 -1.07 -10.06 -15.30
C GLU A 44 -0.94 -8.96 -14.24
N GLY A 45 -0.17 -9.25 -13.20
CA GLY A 45 0.07 -8.35 -12.07
C GLY A 45 1.49 -7.77 -12.08
N LEU A 46 1.60 -6.45 -12.15
CA LEU A 46 2.84 -5.71 -11.92
C LEU A 46 3.08 -5.61 -10.42
N ARG A 47 4.27 -6.03 -9.99
CA ARG A 47 4.65 -6.09 -8.57
C ARG A 47 5.61 -4.96 -8.24
N HIS A 48 5.21 -4.11 -7.29
CA HIS A 48 6.04 -3.06 -6.73
C HIS A 48 6.34 -3.38 -5.27
N ILE A 49 7.63 -3.40 -4.93
CA ILE A 49 8.09 -3.62 -3.56
C ILE A 49 8.45 -2.25 -2.98
N VAL A 50 7.80 -1.89 -1.88
CA VAL A 50 8.09 -0.67 -1.13
C VAL A 50 8.73 -1.09 0.18
N THR A 51 9.90 -0.53 0.49
CA THR A 51 10.55 -0.75 1.79
C THR A 51 9.82 0.05 2.87
N LEU A 52 9.67 -0.53 4.06
CA LEU A 52 8.99 0.09 5.20
C LEU A 52 9.99 0.64 6.23
N ASP A 53 11.25 0.83 5.82
CA ASP A 53 12.27 1.43 6.67
C ASP A 53 11.88 2.88 7.02
N GLY A 54 11.87 3.19 8.32
CA GLY A 54 11.41 4.48 8.83
C GLY A 54 9.89 4.71 8.79
N PHE A 55 9.09 3.75 8.29
CA PHE A 55 7.62 3.89 8.24
C PHE A 55 7.03 4.06 9.65
N LYS A 56 7.49 3.25 10.61
CA LYS A 56 7.01 3.30 12.00
C LYS A 56 7.30 4.65 12.66
N ASP A 57 8.50 5.18 12.46
CA ASP A 57 8.91 6.45 13.06
C ASP A 57 8.10 7.61 12.45
N GLY A 58 7.95 7.63 11.13
CA GLY A 58 7.11 8.63 10.44
C GLY A 58 5.64 8.54 10.84
N TYR A 59 5.08 7.33 11.01
CA TYR A 59 3.71 7.16 11.47
C TYR A 59 3.50 7.65 12.90
N ASN A 60 4.46 7.41 13.80
CA ASN A 60 4.40 7.90 15.18
C ASN A 60 4.50 9.42 15.25
N ALA A 61 5.39 10.04 14.46
CA ALA A 61 5.54 11.49 14.42
C ALA A 61 4.28 12.24 13.92
N LEU A 62 3.42 11.59 13.12
CA LEU A 62 2.15 12.16 12.66
C LEU A 62 1.02 12.07 13.69
N ARG A 63 1.23 11.33 14.78
CA ARG A 63 0.23 11.12 15.85
C ARG A 63 0.48 12.02 17.07
N GLU A 64 1.64 12.65 17.14
CA GLU A 64 2.03 13.67 18.13
C GLU A 64 1.59 15.06 17.66
#